data_AF-A0A1Q3E408-F1
#
_entry.id   AF-A0A1Q3E408-F1
#
_cell.length_a   1.000
_cell.length_b   1.000
_cell.length_c   1.000
_cell.angle_alpha   90.00
_cell.angle_beta   90.00
_cell.angle_gamma   90.00
#
_symmetry.space_group_name_H-M   'P 1'
#
loop_
_entity.id
_entity.type
_entity.pdbx_description
1 polymer ?
#
loop_
_entity_poly.entity_id
_entity_poly.type
_entity_poly.pdbx_seq_one_letter_code
_entity_poly.pdbx_strand_id
1 'polypeptide(L)'
;MLPNTSICRLVTLSLLAFAPSAFATNAKVLIYSATEDFRHDSIPTAIQALQSKGPSFDIQFETTEDKAQFTDQYLARYDALLFLDNTGEVLDDLGKAALQKYLDLGGNFIGIHAASDCLRNTTFYGHEVDFL
;
A
#
# COMPACT_ATOMS: atom_id res chain seq x y z
N MET A 1 0.43 -67.93 15.25
CA MET A 1 0.64 -66.63 15.92
C MET A 1 1.20 -65.68 14.87
N LEU A 2 0.39 -64.69 14.48
CA LEU A 2 0.66 -63.63 13.49
C LEU A 2 1.67 -62.59 14.05
N PRO A 3 2.05 -61.53 13.32
CA PRO A 3 2.65 -61.43 11.98
C PRO A 3 3.84 -60.42 12.01
N ASN A 4 4.53 -60.14 10.91
CA ASN A 4 4.62 -58.75 10.48
C ASN A 4 5.11 -58.57 9.04
N THR A 5 4.29 -57.84 8.32
CA THR A 5 4.29 -57.55 6.90
C THR A 5 5.37 -56.56 6.50
N SER A 6 6.18 -56.96 5.51
CA SER A 6 6.92 -56.06 4.64
C SER A 6 5.96 -55.20 3.83
N ILE A 7 5.86 -53.90 4.11
CA ILE A 7 5.43 -52.89 3.13
C ILE A 7 6.27 -51.63 3.36
N CYS A 8 7.41 -51.56 2.69
CA CYS A 8 8.16 -50.32 2.53
C CYS A 8 7.35 -49.43 1.58
N ARG A 9 6.52 -48.54 2.14
CA ARG A 9 5.80 -47.52 1.36
C ARG A 9 6.82 -46.50 0.89
N LEU A 10 7.18 -46.57 -0.39
CA LEU A 10 7.90 -45.53 -1.09
C LEU A 10 7.00 -44.28 -1.09
N VAL A 11 7.27 -43.31 -0.22
CA VAL A 11 6.66 -41.99 -0.28
C VAL A 11 7.41 -41.23 -1.37
N THR A 12 6.87 -41.19 -2.58
CA THR A 12 7.33 -40.29 -3.63
C THR A 12 7.06 -38.86 -3.19
N LEU A 13 8.11 -38.17 -2.75
CA LEU A 13 8.10 -36.73 -2.54
C LEU A 13 7.98 -36.07 -3.92
N SER A 14 6.74 -35.76 -4.33
CA SER A 14 6.47 -34.95 -5.51
C SER A 14 7.06 -33.57 -5.27
N LEU A 15 8.20 -33.28 -5.90
CA LEU A 15 8.76 -31.94 -5.97
C LEU A 15 7.75 -31.10 -6.78
N LEU A 16 6.89 -30.32 -6.10
CA LEU A 16 6.17 -29.24 -6.77
C LEU A 16 7.25 -28.26 -7.23
N ALA A 17 7.54 -28.27 -8.54
CA ALA A 17 8.31 -27.21 -9.15
C ALA A 17 7.53 -25.91 -8.98
N PHE A 18 7.95 -25.09 -8.01
CA PHE A 18 7.51 -23.71 -7.90
C PHE A 18 8.11 -22.97 -9.09
N ALA A 19 7.35 -22.87 -10.18
CA ALA A 19 7.70 -21.94 -11.25
C ALA A 19 7.61 -20.53 -10.67
N PRO A 20 8.68 -19.73 -10.70
CA PRO A 20 8.56 -18.33 -10.32
C PRO A 20 7.61 -17.68 -11.33
N SER A 21 6.45 -17.19 -10.87
CA SER A 21 5.62 -16.27 -11.63
C SER A 21 6.35 -14.93 -11.71
N ALA A 22 7.35 -14.84 -12.60
CA ALA A 22 7.98 -13.57 -12.94
C ALA A 22 7.10 -12.84 -13.95
N PHE A 23 6.02 -12.23 -13.47
CA PHE A 23 5.53 -11.00 -14.09
C PHE A 23 6.05 -9.86 -13.23
N ALA A 24 7.30 -9.46 -13.47
CA ALA A 24 7.81 -8.22 -12.92
C ALA A 24 7.12 -7.06 -13.66
N THR A 25 5.88 -6.79 -13.30
CA THR A 25 5.25 -5.49 -13.57
C THR A 25 5.80 -4.52 -12.54
N ASN A 26 6.18 -3.32 -12.97
CA ASN A 26 6.59 -2.26 -12.03
C ASN A 26 5.55 -2.13 -10.92
N ALA A 27 6.00 -2.01 -9.67
CA ALA A 27 5.12 -1.74 -8.54
C ALA A 27 4.42 -0.39 -8.76
N LYS A 28 3.12 -0.33 -8.54
CA LYS A 28 2.31 0.88 -8.73
C LYS A 28 2.04 1.54 -7.39
N VAL A 29 2.49 2.78 -7.23
CA VAL A 29 2.29 3.55 -6.01
C VAL A 29 1.48 4.80 -6.31
N LEU A 30 0.39 5.00 -5.57
CA LEU A 30 -0.40 6.23 -5.64
C LEU A 30 0.18 7.25 -4.65
N ILE A 31 0.70 8.36 -5.16
CA ILE A 31 1.02 9.55 -4.38
C ILE A 31 -0.27 10.36 -4.20
N TYR A 32 -0.68 10.52 -2.95
CA TYR A 32 -1.78 11.39 -2.57
C TYR A 32 -1.22 12.62 -1.84
N SER A 33 -1.42 13.81 -2.42
CA SER A 33 -0.82 15.05 -1.92
C SER A 33 -1.82 16.16 -1.61
N ALA A 34 -3.10 15.82 -1.44
CA ALA A 34 -4.11 16.79 -1.07
C ALA A 34 -3.81 17.39 0.31
N THR A 35 -4.18 18.66 0.50
CA THR A 35 -4.09 19.38 1.77
C THR A 35 -5.37 20.18 1.97
N GLU A 36 -5.95 20.12 3.17
CA GLU A 36 -7.10 20.95 3.56
C GLU A 36 -6.71 22.02 4.61
N ASP A 37 -5.43 22.07 4.99
CA ASP A 37 -4.81 23.08 5.88
C ASP A 37 -3.56 23.71 5.19
N PHE A 38 -2.37 23.56 5.78
CA PHE A 38 -1.14 24.17 5.25
C PHE A 38 -0.61 23.42 4.02
N ARG A 39 -0.34 24.16 2.94
CA ARG A 39 0.27 23.61 1.73
C ARG A 39 1.79 23.74 1.77
N HIS A 40 2.49 22.61 1.79
CA HIS A 40 3.95 22.57 1.75
C HIS A 40 4.49 22.85 0.34
N ASP A 41 5.40 23.81 0.20
CA ASP A 41 6.04 24.15 -1.09
C ASP A 41 6.92 23.02 -1.65
N SER A 42 7.30 22.03 -0.81
CA SER A 42 8.10 20.86 -1.18
C SER A 42 7.37 19.87 -2.08
N ILE A 43 6.03 19.79 -2.02
CA ILE A 43 5.27 18.70 -2.66
C ILE A 43 5.55 18.59 -4.17
N PRO A 44 5.53 19.66 -4.99
CA PRO A 44 5.81 19.52 -6.43
C PRO A 44 7.22 18.98 -6.69
N THR A 45 8.21 19.43 -5.92
CA THR A 45 9.60 18.95 -6.02
C THR A 45 9.73 17.49 -5.59
N ALA A 46 9.04 17.08 -4.51
CA ALA A 46 9.04 15.70 -4.03
C ALA A 46 8.36 14.75 -5.03
N ILE A 47 7.21 15.14 -5.61
CA ILE A 47 6.54 14.37 -6.68
C ILE A 47 7.48 14.18 -7.86
N GLN A 48 8.12 15.24 -8.34
CA GLN A 48 9.05 15.18 -9.46
C GLN A 48 10.24 14.25 -9.15
N ALA A 49 10.79 14.35 -7.93
CA ALA A 49 11.88 13.49 -7.49
C ALA A 49 11.46 12.01 -7.47
N LEU A 50 10.32 11.69 -6.86
CA LEU A 50 9.78 10.32 -6.80
C LEU A 50 9.52 9.76 -8.19
N GLN A 51 8.85 10.49 -9.06
CA GLN A 51 8.57 10.06 -10.44
C GLN A 51 9.85 9.88 -11.27
N SER A 52 10.83 10.78 -11.12
CA SER A 52 12.10 10.67 -11.86
C SER A 52 12.99 9.51 -11.40
N LYS A 53 12.88 9.11 -10.12
CA LYS A 53 13.69 8.04 -9.53
C LYS A 53 12.98 6.68 -9.51
N GLY A 54 11.65 6.64 -9.52
CA GLY A 54 10.84 5.42 -9.47
C GLY A 54 11.29 4.33 -10.44
N PRO A 55 11.56 4.63 -11.73
CA PRO A 55 12.02 3.62 -12.69
C PRO A 55 13.36 2.96 -12.34
N SER A 56 14.21 3.60 -11.52
CA SER A 56 15.47 2.98 -11.05
C SER A 56 15.23 1.91 -9.96
N PHE A 57 14.00 1.82 -9.44
CA PHE A 57 13.58 0.89 -8.41
C PHE A 57 12.42 -0.01 -8.87
N ASP A 58 12.12 -0.04 -10.18
CA ASP A 58 10.96 -0.73 -10.76
C ASP A 58 9.62 -0.28 -10.15
N ILE A 59 9.50 1.02 -9.82
CA ILE A 59 8.29 1.65 -9.28
C ILE A 59 7.72 2.66 -10.27
N GLN A 60 6.41 2.55 -10.54
CA GLN A 60 5.61 3.54 -11.24
C GLN A 60 4.80 4.34 -10.21
N PHE A 61 5.06 5.64 -10.13
CA PHE A 61 4.27 6.56 -9.32
C PHE A 61 3.18 7.24 -10.14
N GLU A 62 1.94 7.17 -9.67
CA GLU A 62 0.83 8.00 -10.13
C GLU A 62 0.46 8.99 -9.04
N THR A 63 -0.12 10.15 -9.39
CA THR A 63 -0.40 11.21 -8.42
C THR A 63 -1.86 11.60 -8.47
N THR A 64 -2.43 11.94 -7.31
CA THR A 64 -3.74 12.57 -7.24
C THR A 64 -3.85 13.48 -6.03
N GLU A 65 -4.70 14.50 -6.14
CA GLU A 65 -5.19 15.31 -5.02
C GLU A 65 -6.73 15.16 -4.90
N ASP A 66 -7.35 14.33 -5.72
CA ASP A 66 -8.81 14.13 -5.75
C ASP A 66 -9.23 13.03 -4.77
N LYS A 67 -9.86 13.45 -3.66
CA LYS A 67 -10.38 12.52 -2.65
C LYS A 67 -11.50 11.60 -3.16
N ALA A 68 -12.21 11.96 -4.23
CA ALA A 68 -13.24 11.09 -4.82
C ALA A 68 -12.65 9.79 -5.42
N GLN A 69 -11.33 9.73 -5.62
CA GLN A 69 -10.64 8.54 -6.07
C GLN A 69 -10.41 7.51 -4.95
N PHE A 70 -10.63 7.84 -3.67
CA PHE A 70 -10.52 6.88 -2.57
C PHE A 70 -11.74 5.95 -2.51
N THR A 71 -11.77 5.01 -3.45
CA THR A 71 -12.76 3.93 -3.54
C THR A 71 -12.03 2.60 -3.61
N ASP A 72 -12.65 1.52 -3.09
CA ASP A 72 -12.08 0.17 -3.11
C ASP A 72 -11.53 -0.22 -4.49
N GLN A 73 -12.30 0.03 -5.55
CA GLN A 73 -11.91 -0.34 -6.92
C GLN A 73 -10.69 0.44 -7.41
N TYR A 74 -10.59 1.72 -7.04
CA TYR A 74 -9.49 2.57 -7.47
C TYR A 74 -8.20 2.24 -6.71
N LEU A 75 -8.30 2.04 -5.39
CA LEU A 75 -7.17 1.71 -4.52
C LEU A 75 -6.60 0.31 -4.81
N ALA A 76 -7.45 -0.66 -5.19
CA ALA A 76 -7.01 -2.02 -5.54
C ALA A 76 -6.07 -2.12 -6.77
N ARG A 77 -5.87 -1.02 -7.49
CA ARG A 77 -4.92 -0.94 -8.62
C ARG A 77 -3.48 -0.68 -8.19
N TYR A 78 -3.26 -0.33 -6.92
CA TYR A 78 -1.99 0.14 -6.39
C TYR A 78 -1.43 -0.82 -5.33
N ASP A 79 -0.15 -1.11 -5.46
CA ASP A 79 0.62 -1.94 -4.55
C ASP A 79 0.95 -1.18 -3.24
N ALA A 80 1.01 0.16 -3.28
CA ALA A 80 1.13 1.00 -2.10
C ALA A 80 0.40 2.35 -2.26
N LEU A 81 -0.01 2.92 -1.14
CA LEU A 81 -0.49 4.30 -1.03
C LEU A 81 0.56 5.15 -0.31
N LEU A 82 0.97 6.25 -0.94
CA LEU A 82 1.93 7.20 -0.40
C LEU A 82 1.23 8.53 -0.11
N PHE A 83 1.12 8.87 1.17
CA PHE A 83 0.63 10.17 1.63
C PHE A 83 1.81 11.12 1.75
N LEU A 84 1.80 12.20 0.95
CA LEU A 84 2.90 13.15 0.81
C LEU A 84 2.52 14.51 1.38
N ASP A 85 3.05 14.83 2.56
CA ASP A 85 2.88 16.14 3.20
C ASP A 85 1.40 16.57 3.36
N ASN A 86 0.48 15.61 3.47
CA ASN A 86 -0.95 15.87 3.67
C ASN A 86 -1.17 16.61 5.00
N THR A 87 -2.14 17.52 5.04
CA THR A 87 -2.53 18.23 6.26
C THR A 87 -4.04 18.40 6.31
N GLY A 88 -4.63 18.31 7.49
CA GLY A 88 -6.08 18.45 7.69
C GLY A 88 -6.86 17.19 7.34
N GLU A 89 -8.18 17.35 7.17
CA GLU A 89 -9.11 16.25 6.90
C GLU A 89 -9.27 16.00 5.39
N VAL A 90 -8.21 15.44 4.80
CA VAL A 90 -8.06 15.29 3.34
C VAL A 90 -9.01 14.26 2.72
N LEU A 91 -9.56 13.34 3.51
CA LEU A 91 -10.54 12.34 3.09
C LEU A 91 -11.90 12.58 3.73
N ASP A 92 -12.97 12.24 3.00
CA ASP A 92 -14.31 12.12 3.57
C ASP A 92 -14.52 10.72 4.22
N ASP A 93 -15.69 10.49 4.82
CA ASP A 93 -15.99 9.24 5.54
C ASP A 93 -15.90 8.00 4.64
N LEU A 94 -16.27 8.12 3.36
CA LEU A 94 -16.18 7.03 2.40
C LEU A 94 -14.72 6.74 2.04
N GLY A 95 -13.91 7.79 1.81
CA GLY A 95 -12.50 7.66 1.54
C GLY A 95 -11.72 7.08 2.72
N LYS A 96 -12.06 7.48 3.95
CA LYS A 96 -11.52 6.91 5.20
C LYS A 96 -11.84 5.42 5.31
N ALA A 97 -13.08 5.02 5.02
CA ALA A 97 -13.48 3.62 5.03
C ALA A 97 -12.74 2.79 3.97
N ALA A 98 -12.55 3.33 2.77
CA ALA A 98 -11.79 2.68 1.70
C ALA A 98 -10.30 2.52 2.07
N LEU A 99 -9.71 3.55 2.68
CA LEU A 99 -8.32 3.51 3.18
C LEU A 99 -8.16 2.47 4.29
N GLN A 100 -9.02 2.47 5.32
CA GLN A 100 -9.00 1.45 6.38
C GLN A 100 -9.05 0.06 5.79
N LYS A 101 -10.01 -0.19 4.89
CA LYS A 101 -10.18 -1.51 4.28
C LYS A 101 -8.96 -1.94 3.47
N TYR A 102 -8.32 -1.00 2.76
CA TYR A 102 -7.06 -1.27 2.07
C TYR A 102 -5.96 -1.74 3.02
N LEU A 103 -5.81 -1.08 4.18
CA LEU A 103 -4.84 -1.47 5.21
C LEU A 103 -5.20 -2.80 5.88
N ASP A 104 -6.47 -3.03 6.21
CA ASP A 104 -6.97 -4.28 6.82
C ASP A 104 -6.70 -5.50 5.94
N LEU A 105 -6.66 -5.31 4.61
CA LEU A 105 -6.35 -6.35 3.63
C LEU A 105 -4.83 -6.53 3.40
N GLY A 106 -3.98 -5.85 4.15
CA GLY A 106 -2.53 -5.92 4.07
C GLY A 106 -1.90 -5.02 3.01
N GLY A 107 -2.61 -3.96 2.59
CA GLY A 107 -2.09 -2.96 1.67
C GLY A 107 -0.91 -2.17 2.26
N ASN A 108 0.03 -1.75 1.40
CA ASN A 108 1.24 -1.06 1.85
C ASN A 108 0.97 0.46 1.97
N PHE A 109 1.48 1.06 3.04
CA PHE A 109 1.29 2.49 3.31
C PHE A 109 2.63 3.19 3.57
N ILE A 110 2.77 4.40 3.03
CA ILE A 110 3.95 5.25 3.19
C ILE A 110 3.46 6.66 3.55
N GLY A 111 3.71 7.11 4.78
CA GLY A 111 3.49 8.50 5.20
C GLY A 111 4.80 9.30 5.17
N ILE A 112 4.78 10.49 4.57
CA ILE A 112 5.93 11.41 4.56
C ILE A 112 5.57 12.70 5.29
N HIS A 113 6.36 13.01 6.33
CA HIS A 113 6.33 14.26 7.11
C HIS A 113 4.94 14.62 7.62
N ALA A 114 4.27 15.64 7.08
CA ALA A 114 3.01 16.12 7.63
C ALA A 114 1.86 15.11 7.49
N ALA A 115 2.03 14.09 6.63
CA ALA A 115 1.10 12.97 6.55
C ALA A 115 0.83 12.29 7.91
N SER A 116 1.78 12.30 8.86
CA SER A 116 1.53 11.75 10.20
C SER A 116 0.59 12.60 11.05
N ASP A 117 0.44 13.89 10.74
CA ASP A 117 -0.41 14.85 11.48
C ASP A 117 -1.70 15.22 10.69
N CYS A 118 -2.11 14.39 9.73
CA CYS A 118 -3.36 14.54 9.00
C CYS A 118 -4.45 13.58 9.50
N LEU A 119 -5.71 13.80 9.11
CA LEU A 119 -6.85 12.94 9.49
C LEU A 119 -6.99 12.71 11.00
N ARG A 120 -6.64 13.70 11.84
CA ARG A 120 -6.61 13.60 13.31
C ARG A 120 -7.94 13.18 13.95
N ASN A 121 -9.07 13.39 13.27
CA ASN A 121 -10.38 12.94 13.75
C ASN A 121 -10.70 11.48 13.38
N THR A 122 -9.75 10.75 12.80
CA THR A 122 -9.93 9.40 12.28
C THR A 122 -9.14 8.41 13.13
N THR A 123 -9.82 7.74 14.06
CA THR A 123 -9.19 6.90 15.10
C THR A 123 -8.20 5.87 14.55
N PHE A 124 -8.55 5.16 13.48
CA PHE A 124 -7.64 4.15 12.95
C PHE A 124 -6.37 4.74 12.37
N TYR A 125 -6.45 5.91 11.76
CA TYR A 125 -5.30 6.54 11.12
C TYR A 125 -4.26 6.91 12.19
N GLY A 126 -4.71 7.39 13.35
CA GLY A 126 -3.85 7.62 14.51
C GLY A 126 -3.13 6.35 14.98
N HIS A 127 -3.86 5.22 15.09
CA HIS A 127 -3.26 3.94 15.50
C HIS A 127 -2.23 3.40 14.51
N GLU A 128 -2.46 3.59 13.21
CA GLU A 128 -1.58 3.07 12.16
C GLU A 128 -0.37 3.98 11.87
N VAL A 129 -0.48 5.31 12.12
CA VAL A 129 0.47 6.30 11.59
C VAL A 129 1.06 7.25 12.66
N ASP A 130 0.34 7.59 13.73
CA ASP A 130 0.67 8.76 14.60
C ASP A 130 1.09 8.42 16.05
N PHE A 131 1.49 7.18 16.34
CA PHE A 131 2.04 6.75 17.66
C PHE A 131 1.17 7.04 18.91
N LEU A 132 -0.12 7.36 18.76
CA LEU A 132 -1.07 7.65 19.86
C LEU A 132 -2.05 6.51 20.09
#